data_AF-A0A3P1CVF5-F1
#
_entry.id   AF-A0A3P1CVF5-F1
#
_cell.length_a   1.000
_cell.length_b   1.000
_cell.length_c   1.000
_cell.angle_alpha   90.00
_cell.angle_beta   90.00
_cell.angle_gamma   90.00
#
_symmetry.space_group_name_H-M   'P 1'
#
loop_
_entity.id
_entity.type
_entity.pdbx_description
1 polymer ?
#
loop_
_entity_poly.entity_id
_entity_poly.type
_entity_poly.pdbx_seq_one_letter_code
_entity_poly.pdbx_strand_id
1 'polypeptide(L)' 'MATSQTASTHLSNLQMELLKLYPYSVSDEELKDIRLLLADYFARKVDEEMNQLWQEKNWDQQTIETWKNEHLRNRSAE' A
#
# COMPACT_ATOMS: atom_id res chain seq x y z
N MET A 1 -27.12 -8.42 -3.04
CA MET A 1 -26.84 -9.33 -1.91
C MET A 1 -25.60 -8.82 -1.22
N ALA A 2 -25.72 -8.35 0.03
CA ALA A 2 -24.58 -7.89 0.81
C ALA A 2 -23.85 -9.12 1.36
N THR A 3 -22.61 -9.36 0.92
CA THR A 3 -21.77 -10.42 1.47
C THR A 3 -21.26 -9.96 2.83
N SER A 4 -21.88 -10.43 3.90
CA SER A 4 -21.36 -10.29 5.25
C SER A 4 -20.04 -11.05 5.36
N GLN A 5 -18.93 -10.32 5.39
CA GLN A 5 -17.62 -10.88 5.70
C GLN A 5 -17.63 -11.33 7.17
N THR A 6 -17.58 -12.64 7.43
CA THR A 6 -17.39 -13.17 8.78
C THR A 6 -16.03 -12.70 9.29
N ALA A 7 -16.00 -11.85 10.32
CA ALA A 7 -14.77 -11.39 10.93
C ALA A 7 -13.98 -12.59 11.47
N SER A 8 -12.73 -12.75 11.01
CA SER A 8 -11.77 -13.64 11.64
C SER A 8 -11.65 -13.29 13.12
N THR A 9 -11.85 -14.28 14.01
CA THR A 9 -11.67 -14.11 15.46
C THR A 9 -10.19 -14.04 15.86
N HIS A 10 -9.27 -14.32 14.93
CA HIS A 10 -7.83 -14.22 15.14
C HIS A 10 -7.27 -12.90 14.60
N LEU A 11 -6.44 -12.27 15.43
CA LEU A 11 -5.62 -11.12 15.07
C LEU A 11 -4.57 -11.51 14.03
N SER A 12 -4.28 -10.61 13.09
CA SER A 12 -3.14 -10.75 12.19
C SER A 12 -1.83 -10.68 12.95
N ASN A 13 -0.76 -11.18 12.34
CA ASN A 13 0.60 -11.06 12.88
C ASN A 13 0.98 -9.59 13.16
N LEU A 14 0.64 -8.66 12.27
CA LEU A 14 0.90 -7.23 12.47
C LEU A 14 0.12 -6.67 13.67
N GLN A 15 -1.17 -7.03 13.80
CA GLN A 15 -1.98 -6.61 14.94
C GLN A 15 -1.39 -7.14 16.26
N MET A 16 -0.96 -8.40 16.30
CA MET A 16 -0.30 -8.99 17.46
C MET A 16 1.00 -8.27 17.83
N GLU A 17 1.79 -7.86 16.84
CA GLU A 17 3.05 -7.13 17.10
C GLU A 17 2.79 -5.73 17.67
N LEU A 18 1.79 -5.02 17.15
CA LEU A 18 1.40 -3.71 17.69
C LEU A 18 0.90 -3.81 19.13
N LEU A 19 0.18 -4.88 19.49
CA LEU A 19 -0.27 -5.09 20.88
C LEU A 19 0.88 -5.23 21.87
N LYS A 20 2.04 -5.74 21.44
CA LYS A 20 3.23 -5.83 22.31
C LYS A 20 3.79 -4.46 22.70
N LEU A 21 3.40 -3.40 21.99
CA LEU A 21 3.82 -2.03 22.30
C LEU A 21 2.99 -1.40 23.45
N TYR A 22 1.82 -1.95 23.76
CA TYR A 22 0.88 -1.37 24.73
C TYR A 22 1.46 -1.20 26.15
N PRO A 23 2.30 -2.11 26.68
CA PRO A 23 2.93 -1.93 27.98
C PRO A 23 3.89 -0.73 28.06
N TYR A 24 4.37 -0.22 26.92
CA TYR A 24 5.39 0.82 26.87
C TYR A 24 4.82 2.24 26.85
N SER A 25 3.49 2.41 26.92
CA SER A 25 2.82 3.72 26.90
C SER A 25 3.38 4.64 25.79
N VAL A 26 3.38 4.12 24.56
CA VAL A 26 3.83 4.82 23.35
C VAL A 26 3.15 6.18 23.26
N SER A 27 3.95 7.24 23.19
CA SER A 27 3.46 8.61 23.02
C SER A 27 2.86 8.84 21.62
N ASP A 28 2.05 9.87 21.45
CA ASP A 28 1.47 10.22 20.15
C ASP A 28 2.54 10.54 19.08
N GLU A 29 3.69 11.06 19.51
CA GLU A 29 4.85 11.34 18.66
C GLU A 29 5.50 10.05 18.17
N GLU A 30 5.80 9.11 19.08
CA GLU A 30 6.35 7.81 18.71
C GLU A 30 5.37 7.00 17.84
N LEU A 31 4.06 7.09 18.11
CA LEU A 31 3.05 6.46 17.27
C LEU A 31 3.02 7.08 15.86
N LYS A 32 3.24 8.39 15.73
CA LYS A 32 3.38 9.06 14.44
C LYS A 32 4.63 8.56 13.70
N ASP A 33 5.75 8.39 14.40
CA ASP A 33 6.98 7.88 13.81
C ASP A 33 6.83 6.44 13.32
N ILE A 34 6.13 5.59 14.08
CA ILE A 34 5.80 4.22 13.65
C ILE A 34 4.95 4.24 12.38
N ARG A 35 3.95 5.15 12.27
CA ARG A 35 3.15 5.29 11.06
C ARG A 35 4.00 5.73 9.86
N LEU A 36 4.92 6.67 10.05
CA LEU A 36 5.84 7.12 9.01
C LEU A 36 6.76 5.99 8.55
N LEU A 37 7.34 5.23 9.50
CA LEU A 37 8.18 4.08 9.20
C LEU A 37 7.45 3.04 8.32
N LEU A 38 6.19 2.75 8.65
CA LEU A 38 5.36 1.85 7.85
C LEU A 38 5.05 2.42 6.46
N ALA A 39 4.70 3.69 6.38
CA ALA A 39 4.41 4.37 5.11
C ALA A 39 5.64 4.35 4.19
N ASP A 40 6.82 4.68 4.72
CA ASP A 40 8.07 4.67 3.97
C ASP A 40 8.45 3.27 3.49
N TYR A 41 8.25 2.24 4.33
CA TYR A 41 8.49 0.85 3.94
C TYR A 41 7.62 0.44 2.74
N PHE A 42 6.31 0.74 2.79
CA PHE A 42 5.42 0.37 1.69
C PHE A 42 5.64 1.22 0.45
N ALA A 43 5.95 2.51 0.58
CA ALA A 43 6.29 3.37 -0.55
C ALA A 43 7.51 2.84 -1.31
N ARG A 44 8.58 2.50 -0.58
CA ARG A 44 9.77 1.88 -1.17
C ARG A 44 9.46 0.56 -1.85
N LYS A 45 8.64 -0.29 -1.23
CA LYS A 45 8.25 -1.57 -1.83
C LYS A 45 7.48 -1.37 -3.13
N VAL A 46 6.56 -0.41 -3.17
CA VAL A 46 5.83 -0.04 -4.39
C VAL A 46 6.79 0.46 -5.46
N ASP A 47 7.74 1.32 -5.12
CA ASP A 47 8.75 1.80 -6.07
C ASP A 47 9.60 0.66 -6.62
N GLU A 48 10.04 -0.27 -5.77
CA GLU A 48 10.80 -1.46 -6.16
C GLU A 48 10.00 -2.36 -7.11
N GLU A 49 8.73 -2.66 -6.77
CA GLU A 49 7.83 -3.47 -7.61
C GLU A 49 7.53 -2.77 -8.95
N MET A 50 7.31 -1.45 -8.95
CA MET A 50 7.09 -0.66 -10.16
C MET A 50 8.32 -0.65 -11.05
N ASN A 51 9.52 -0.51 -10.47
CA ASN A 51 10.78 -0.59 -11.22
C ASN A 51 10.97 -1.97 -11.84
N GLN A 52 10.67 -3.05 -11.12
CA GLN A 52 10.71 -4.41 -11.66
C GLN A 52 9.73 -4.56 -12.83
N LEU A 53 8.49 -4.15 -12.65
CA LEU A 53 7.46 -4.21 -13.69
C LEU A 53 7.85 -3.39 -14.92
N TRP A 54 8.46 -2.22 -14.73
CA TRP A 54 8.96 -1.36 -15.80
C TRP A 54 9.97 -2.08 -16.69
N GLN A 55 10.92 -2.80 -16.07
CA GLN A 55 11.91 -3.59 -16.80
C GLN A 55 11.29 -4.82 -17.47
N GLU A 56 10.46 -5.59 -16.74
CA GLU A 56 9.82 -6.80 -17.27
C GLU A 56 8.93 -6.54 -18.48
N LYS A 57 8.22 -5.41 -18.48
CA LYS A 57 7.34 -5.01 -19.59
C LYS A 57 8.08 -4.27 -20.70
N ASN A 58 9.41 -4.08 -20.57
CA ASN A 58 10.23 -3.26 -21.47
C ASN A 58 9.60 -1.88 -21.71
N TRP A 59 9.05 -1.29 -20.65
CA TRP A 59 8.48 0.04 -20.74
C TRP A 59 9.58 1.06 -20.94
N ASP A 60 9.25 2.08 -21.72
CA ASP A 60 10.17 3.10 -22.16
C ASP A 60 9.44 4.43 -22.37
N GLN A 61 10.14 5.40 -22.91
CA GLN A 61 9.55 6.71 -23.16
C GLN A 61 8.39 6.68 -24.16
N GLN A 62 8.40 5.74 -25.12
CA GLN A 62 7.29 5.57 -26.06
C GLN A 62 6.03 5.02 -25.36
N THR A 63 6.21 4.16 -24.37
CA THR A 63 5.12 3.67 -23.51
C THR A 63 4.45 4.83 -22.78
N ILE A 64 5.24 5.77 -22.23
CA ILE A 64 4.72 6.97 -21.54
C ILE A 64 3.94 7.86 -22.51
N GLU A 65 4.48 8.13 -23.71
CA GLU A 65 3.78 8.95 -24.70
C GLU A 65 2.49 8.27 -25.19
N THR A 66 2.46 6.94 -25.23
CA THR A 66 1.23 6.19 -25.55
C THR A 66 0.17 6.40 -24.46
N TRP A 67 0.51 6.19 -23.18
CA TRP A 67 -0.42 6.39 -22.06
C TRP A 67 -0.90 7.82 -21.90
N LYS A 68 -0.05 8.82 -22.19
CA LYS A 68 -0.42 10.23 -22.17
C LYS A 68 -1.50 10.58 -23.20
N ASN A 69 -1.50 9.89 -24.34
CA ASN A 69 -2.50 10.04 -25.39
C ASN A 69 -3.70 9.10 -25.20
N GLU A 70 -3.59 8.10 -24.32
CA GLU A 70 -4.72 7.29 -23.89
C GLU A 70 -5.57 8.03 -22.85
N HIS A 71 -6.85 8.23 -23.16
CA HIS A 71 -7.83 8.73 -22.19
C HIS A 71 -8.24 7.62 -21.21
N LEU A 72 -7.29 7.12 -20.41
CA LEU A 72 -7.52 6.11 -19.36
C LEU A 72 -8.41 6.65 -18.24
N ARG A 73 -8.55 7.98 -18.13
CA ARG A 73 -9.55 8.63 -17.28
C ARG A 73 -10.92 8.69 -17.97
N ASN A 74 -11.46 7.52 -18.29
CA ASN A 74 -12.84 7.31 -18.70
C ASN A 74 -13.26 5.89 -18.30
N ARG A 75 -13.81 5.77 -17.09
CA ARG A 75 -15.16 5.22 -16.83
C ARG A 75 -15.38 5.34 -15.33
N SER A 76 -16.03 6.43 -14.91
CA SER A 76 -16.74 6.44 -13.64
C SER A 76 -17.66 5.22 -13.64
N ALA A 77 -17.56 4.38 -12.62
CA ALA A 77 -18.48 3.28 -12.40
C ALA A 77 -19.93 3.79 -12.42
N GLU A 78 -20.74 3.27 -13.34
CA GLU A 78 -22.19 3.16 -13.16
C GLU A 78 -22.49 1.84 -12.44
#